data_AF-A0A9D7AI41-F1
#
_entry.id   AF-A0A9D7AI41-F1
#
_cell.length_a   1.000
_cell.length_b   1.000
_cell.length_c   1.000
_cell.angle_alpha   90.00
_cell.angle_beta   90.00
_cell.angle_gamma   90.00
#
_symmetry.space_group_name_H-M   'P 1'
#
loop_
_entity.id
_entity.type
_entity.pdbx_description
1 polymer ?
#
loop_
_entity_poly.entity_id
_entity_poly.type
_entity_poly.pdbx_seq_one_letter_code
_entity_poly.pdbx_strand_id
1 'polypeptide(L)' 'MSRRQLANYMVTEYIAAELAILTGAQSYSIAGKSLTRANLNDITKMRQYWERRVAAFNGRGGRVVKTVHIRD' A
#
# COMPACT_ATOMS: atom_id res chain seq x y z
N MET A 1 -14.34 -13.77 5.01
CA MET A 1 -13.23 -13.31 4.15
C MET A 1 -11.93 -13.94 4.63
N SER A 2 -11.13 -14.56 3.77
CA SER A 2 -9.83 -15.16 4.16
C SER A 2 -8.71 -14.11 4.26
N ARG A 3 -7.62 -14.42 5.00
CA ARG A 3 -6.47 -13.49 5.16
C ARG A 3 -5.84 -13.07 3.84
N ARG A 4 -5.77 -13.99 2.86
CA ARG A 4 -5.28 -13.69 1.51
C ARG A 4 -6.23 -12.78 0.75
N GLN A 5 -7.54 -13.03 0.83
CA GLN A 5 -8.56 -12.14 0.23
C GLN A 5 -8.51 -10.75 0.85
N LEU A 6 -8.33 -10.65 2.19
CA LEU A 6 -8.15 -9.37 2.87
C LEU A 6 -6.92 -8.63 2.37
N ALA A 7 -5.77 -9.31 2.21
CA ALA A 7 -4.56 -8.66 1.71
C ALA A 7 -4.74 -8.10 0.29
N ASN A 8 -5.34 -8.86 -0.62
CA ASN A 8 -5.66 -8.38 -1.97
C ASN A 8 -6.62 -7.19 -1.95
N TYR A 9 -7.67 -7.27 -1.13
CA TYR A 9 -8.64 -6.19 -0.97
C TYR A 9 -7.96 -4.89 -0.48
N MET A 10 -7.12 -4.98 0.55
CA MET A 10 -6.42 -3.80 1.05
C MET A 10 -5.47 -3.19 0.01
N VAL A 11 -4.76 -3.99 -0.79
CA VAL A 11 -3.90 -3.46 -1.88
C VAL A 11 -4.74 -2.63 -2.85
N THR A 12 -5.88 -3.15 -3.31
CA THR A 12 -6.78 -2.43 -4.23
C THR A 12 -7.24 -1.11 -3.65
N GLU A 13 -7.67 -1.09 -2.40
CA GLU A 13 -8.17 0.11 -1.74
C GLU A 13 -7.07 1.17 -1.56
N TYR A 14 -5.85 0.77 -1.20
CA TYR A 14 -4.73 1.71 -1.10
C TYR A 14 -4.29 2.27 -2.47
N ILE A 15 -4.37 1.47 -3.55
CA ILE A 15 -4.14 1.96 -4.92
C ILE A 15 -5.21 2.98 -5.31
N ALA A 16 -6.48 2.70 -5.02
CA ALA A 16 -7.58 3.63 -5.29
C ALA A 16 -7.42 4.95 -4.54
N ALA A 17 -7.02 4.90 -3.27
CA ALA A 17 -6.74 6.09 -2.47
C ALA A 17 -5.54 6.89 -3.01
N GLU A 18 -4.45 6.21 -3.39
CA GLU A 18 -3.27 6.84 -4.00
C GLU A 18 -3.65 7.54 -5.31
N LEU A 19 -4.43 6.88 -6.18
CA LEU A 19 -4.90 7.45 -7.44
C LEU A 19 -5.84 8.64 -7.22
N ALA A 20 -6.80 8.56 -6.30
CA ALA A 20 -7.70 9.67 -5.98
C ALA A 20 -6.92 10.91 -5.51
N ILE A 21 -5.93 10.71 -4.65
CA ILE A 21 -5.09 11.80 -4.15
C ILE A 21 -4.24 12.41 -5.27
N LEU A 22 -3.70 11.59 -6.16
CA LEU A 22 -2.90 12.03 -7.29
C LEU A 22 -3.72 12.76 -8.37
N THR A 23 -4.98 12.37 -8.59
CA THR A 23 -5.88 13.03 -9.55
C THR A 23 -6.51 14.32 -9.03
N GLY A 24 -6.15 14.73 -7.80
CA GLY A 24 -6.52 16.03 -7.24
C GLY A 24 -7.56 15.98 -6.13
N ALA A 25 -8.02 14.80 -5.71
CA ALA A 25 -8.85 14.70 -4.50
C ALA A 25 -7.98 15.03 -3.27
N GLN A 26 -8.38 16.04 -2.49
CA GLN A 26 -7.63 16.38 -1.26
C GLN A 26 -7.77 15.32 -0.17
N SER A 27 -8.85 14.53 -0.21
CA SER A 27 -9.14 13.50 0.79
C SER A 27 -9.89 12.29 0.21
N TYR A 28 -9.67 11.12 0.80
CA TYR A 28 -10.31 9.84 0.49
C TYR A 28 -10.53 9.06 1.81
N SER A 29 -11.52 8.18 1.88
CA SER A 29 -11.78 7.39 3.10
C SER A 29 -11.68 5.89 2.82
N ILE A 30 -10.81 5.20 3.56
CA ILE A 30 -10.63 3.74 3.47
C ILE A 30 -10.84 3.11 4.85
N ALA A 31 -11.73 2.13 4.96
CA ALA A 31 -11.94 1.36 6.20
C ALA A 31 -12.09 2.23 7.47
N GLY A 32 -12.80 3.36 7.37
CA GLY A 32 -13.02 4.31 8.46
C GLY A 32 -11.86 5.28 8.75
N LYS A 33 -10.78 5.23 7.97
CA LYS A 33 -9.65 6.17 8.07
C LYS A 33 -9.73 7.22 6.97
N SER A 34 -9.62 8.48 7.35
CA SER A 34 -9.47 9.58 6.39
C SER A 34 -8.01 9.67 5.94
N LEU A 35 -7.81 9.73 4.63
CA LEU A 35 -6.53 9.84 3.95
C LEU A 35 -6.51 11.15 3.19
N THR A 36 -5.44 11.94 3.34
CA THR A 36 -5.28 13.21 2.63
C THR A 36 -4.00 13.24 1.81
N ARG A 37 -3.84 14.24 0.95
CA ARG A 37 -2.62 14.42 0.15
C ARG A 37 -1.33 14.49 0.98
N ALA A 38 -1.39 15.03 2.20
CA ALA A 38 -0.26 15.07 3.13
C ALA A 38 0.19 13.66 3.59
N ASN A 39 -0.69 12.65 3.49
CA ASN A 39 -0.42 11.27 3.90
C ASN A 39 0.06 10.38 2.74
N LEU A 40 0.32 10.92 1.55
CA LEU A 40 0.67 10.12 0.36
C LEU A 40 1.82 9.14 0.63
N ASN A 41 2.87 9.58 1.32
CA ASN A 41 4.00 8.71 1.67
C ASN A 41 3.58 7.53 2.58
N ASP A 42 2.65 7.74 3.50
CA ASP A 42 2.17 6.69 4.39
C ASP A 42 1.20 5.72 3.70
N ILE A 43 0.40 6.22 2.76
CA ILE A 43 -0.45 5.43 1.87
C ILE A 43 0.40 4.49 1.02
N THR A 44 1.46 5.01 0.39
CA THR A 44 2.39 4.21 -0.40
C THR A 44 3.10 3.16 0.46
N LYS A 45 3.52 3.49 1.70
CA LYS A 45 4.09 2.51 2.64
C LYS A 45 3.09 1.39 2.99
N MET A 46 1.84 1.74 3.26
CA MET A 46 0.79 0.77 3.56
C MET A 46 0.47 -0.12 2.36
N ARG A 47 0.41 0.43 1.14
CA ARG A 47 0.30 -0.35 -0.10
C ARG A 47 1.40 -1.38 -0.20
N GLN A 48 2.66 -0.96 -0.08
CA GLN A 48 3.82 -1.86 -0.14
C GLN A 48 3.79 -2.95 0.94
N TYR A 49 3.31 -2.62 2.15
CA TYR A 49 3.14 -3.59 3.22
C TYR A 49 2.13 -4.69 2.85
N TRP A 50 0.97 -4.32 2.29
CA TRP A 50 -0.03 -5.29 1.88
C TRP A 50 0.40 -6.07 0.64
N GLU A 51 1.10 -5.47 -0.31
CA GLU A 51 1.69 -6.15 -1.46
C GLU A 51 2.70 -7.23 -1.02
N ARG A 52 3.56 -6.92 -0.04
CA ARG A 52 4.46 -7.91 0.56
C ARG A 52 3.70 -9.08 1.20
N ARG A 53 2.56 -8.81 1.85
CA ARG A 53 1.71 -9.86 2.42
C ARG A 53 1.04 -10.71 1.34
N VAL A 54 0.52 -10.10 0.28
CA VAL A 54 -0.02 -10.81 -0.90
C VAL A 54 1.05 -11.70 -1.51
N ALA A 55 2.26 -11.16 -1.72
CA ALA A 55 3.40 -11.91 -2.22
C ALA A 55 3.76 -13.09 -1.29
N ALA A 56 3.77 -12.89 0.03
CA ALA A 56 4.03 -13.95 1.01
C ALA A 56 2.94 -15.04 1.02
N PHE A 57 1.68 -14.70 0.72
CA PHE A 57 0.62 -15.69 0.55
C PHE A 57 0.71 -16.44 -0.79
N ASN A 58 1.33 -15.84 -1.80
CA ASN A 58 1.50 -16.43 -3.13
C ASN A 58 2.80 -17.24 -3.25
N GLY A 59 3.86 -16.88 -2.52
CA GLY A 59 5.17 -17.50 -2.57
C GLY A 59 5.74 -17.68 -1.16
N ARG A 60 6.01 -18.93 -0.78
CA ARG A 60 6.93 -19.22 0.32
C ARG A 60 8.35 -18.78 -0.13
N GLY A 61 8.78 -17.56 0.24
CA GLY A 61 10.19 -17.13 0.17
C GLY A 61 10.47 -15.93 -0.74
N GLY A 62 11.36 -15.04 -0.28
CA GLY A 62 11.98 -14.01 -1.13
C GLY A 62 11.94 -12.59 -0.56
N ARG A 63 12.70 -12.35 0.50
CA ARG A 63 12.99 -11.01 1.03
C ARG A 63 13.82 -10.23 0.00
N VAL A 64 13.25 -9.21 -0.66
CA VAL A 64 14.04 -8.22 -1.41
C VAL A 64 14.25 -7.00 -0.49
N VAL A 65 15.35 -7.00 0.26
CA VAL A 65 15.87 -5.77 0.86
C VAL A 65 16.62 -5.03 -0.25
N LYS A 66 16.02 -3.99 -0.81
CA LYS A 66 16.79 -2.95 -1.51
C LYS A 66 17.17 -1.88 -0.49
N THR A 67 18.27 -2.09 0.20
CA THR A 67 18.99 -0.98 0.84
C THR A 67 20.14 -0.63 -0.09
N VAL A 68 19.92 0.37 -0.96
CA VAL A 68 20.99 1.04 -1.68
C VAL A 68 20.99 2.47 -1.17
N HIS A 69 21.87 2.73 -0.21
CA HIS A 69 22.20 4.08 0.23
C HIS A 69 23.35 4.56 -0.66
N ILE A 70 23.02 5.30 -1.70
CA ILE A 70 24.01 6.01 -2.52
C ILE A 70 24.35 7.29 -1.76
N ARG A 71 25.62 7.44 -1.37
CA ARG A 71 26.20 8.70 -0.91
C ARG A 71 27.10 9.20 -2.04
N ASP A 72 26.97 10.49 -2.35
CA ASP A 72 27.95 11.30 -3.09
C ASP A 72 29.30 11.35 -2.34
#